data_AF-A0A162EP23-F1
#
_entry.id   AF-A0A162EP23-F1
#
_cell.length_a   1.000
_cell.length_b   1.000
_cell.length_c   1.000
_cell.angle_alpha   90.00
_cell.angle_beta   90.00
_cell.angle_gamma   90.00
#
_symmetry.space_group_name_H-M   'P 1'
#
loop_
_entity.id
_entity.type
_entity.pdbx_description
1 polymer ?
#
loop_
_entity_poly.entity_id
_entity_poly.type
_entity_poly.pdbx_seq_one_letter_code
_entity_poly.pdbx_strand_id
1 'polypeptide(L)'
;MKKGTLTYLSFNFVFGFILGIFSKYLDTASIDGSWWSYPLSYLGDLFTRLGIWVLLAVIIAAYSKSIIFSAINTFLFFLGMLVSYYTYSAFLFGFFPLNYFFLWGSIALASPFLAMLVWSAKHHHRLSILLSALPLGLILNLSLGLGLFYVYLKYIEEFIMFLILCVIFYKNPKQIAIVIILSVVVAVLFQLVSPFHF
;
A
#
# COMPACT_ATOMS: atom_id res chain seq x y z
N MET A 1 -19.07 19.19 -12.60
CA MET A 1 -17.68 18.91 -12.15
C MET A 1 -16.72 19.90 -12.81
N LYS A 2 -15.81 20.53 -12.06
CA LYS A 2 -14.78 21.42 -12.65
C LYS A 2 -13.76 20.59 -13.46
N LYS A 3 -13.31 21.07 -14.61
CA LYS A 3 -12.37 20.38 -15.53
C LYS A 3 -11.12 19.82 -14.81
N GLY A 4 -10.55 20.57 -13.86
CA GLY A 4 -9.40 20.13 -13.06
C GLY A 4 -9.66 19.00 -12.05
N THR A 5 -10.91 18.71 -11.72
CA THR A 5 -11.27 17.55 -10.88
C THR A 5 -11.21 16.25 -11.68
N LEU A 6 -11.68 16.28 -12.94
CA LEU A 6 -11.67 15.11 -13.82
C LEU A 6 -10.22 14.72 -14.17
N THR A 7 -9.37 15.71 -14.49
CA THR A 7 -7.95 15.47 -14.78
C THR A 7 -7.20 14.79 -13.62
N TYR A 8 -7.51 15.18 -12.38
CA TYR A 8 -6.88 14.59 -11.19
C TYR A 8 -7.34 13.15 -10.93
N LEU A 9 -8.61 12.85 -11.17
CA LEU A 9 -9.15 11.48 -11.06
C LEU A 9 -8.53 10.56 -12.12
N SER A 10 -8.45 11.04 -13.37
CA SER A 10 -7.82 10.31 -14.47
C SER A 10 -6.34 10.05 -14.21
N PHE A 11 -5.63 10.97 -13.55
CA PHE A 11 -4.22 10.79 -13.20
C PHE A 11 -3.98 9.57 -12.31
N ASN A 12 -4.74 9.40 -11.21
CA ASN A 12 -4.53 8.27 -10.29
C ASN A 12 -4.82 6.92 -10.95
N PHE A 13 -5.81 6.87 -11.85
CA PHE A 13 -6.08 5.68 -12.65
C PHE A 13 -4.89 5.35 -13.58
N VAL A 14 -4.40 6.33 -14.34
CA VAL A 14 -3.27 6.15 -15.26
C VAL A 14 -1.99 5.78 -14.51
N PHE A 15 -1.76 6.40 -13.36
CA PHE A 15 -0.62 6.08 -12.49
C PHE A 15 -0.69 4.63 -11.99
N GLY A 16 -1.85 4.19 -11.51
CA GLY A 16 -2.08 2.79 -11.14
C GLY A 16 -1.88 1.85 -12.33
N PHE A 17 -2.38 2.21 -13.51
CA PHE A 17 -2.25 1.43 -14.73
C PHE A 17 -0.78 1.24 -15.16
N ILE A 18 0.02 2.31 -15.14
CA ILE A 18 1.46 2.22 -15.43
C ILE A 18 2.16 1.31 -14.43
N LEU A 19 1.86 1.46 -13.13
CA LEU A 19 2.45 0.62 -12.10
C LEU A 19 2.02 -0.85 -12.17
N GLY A 20 0.80 -1.15 -12.62
CA GLY A 20 0.35 -2.53 -12.82
C GLY A 20 1.06 -3.22 -13.98
N ILE A 21 1.29 -2.51 -15.11
CA ILE A 21 2.16 -3.00 -16.19
C ILE A 21 3.58 -3.21 -15.66
N PHE A 22 4.13 -2.21 -14.96
CA PHE A 22 5.50 -2.26 -14.46
C PHE A 22 5.71 -3.41 -13.48
N SER A 23 4.80 -3.58 -12.51
CA SER A 23 4.84 -4.69 -11.56
C SER A 23 4.76 -6.04 -12.28
N LYS A 24 3.88 -6.19 -13.27
CA LYS A 24 3.78 -7.46 -14.00
C LYS A 24 5.02 -7.75 -14.85
N TYR A 25 5.62 -6.72 -15.44
CA TYR A 25 6.89 -6.84 -16.16
C TYR A 25 8.02 -7.27 -15.23
N LEU A 26 8.09 -6.73 -14.01
CA LEU A 26 9.10 -7.14 -13.04
C LEU A 26 8.93 -8.60 -12.61
N ASP A 27 7.69 -9.08 -12.45
CA ASP A 27 7.42 -10.49 -12.12
C ASP A 27 7.86 -11.47 -13.24
N THR A 28 8.01 -10.99 -14.47
CA THR A 28 8.39 -11.82 -15.63
C THR A 28 9.84 -11.64 -16.04
N ALA A 29 10.53 -10.65 -15.47
CA ALA A 29 11.95 -10.42 -15.72
C ALA A 29 12.78 -11.54 -15.06
N SER A 30 13.46 -12.34 -15.88
CA SER A 30 14.32 -13.43 -15.40
C SER A 30 15.69 -12.92 -14.96
N ILE A 31 16.26 -13.54 -13.93
CA ILE A 31 17.66 -13.34 -13.53
C ILE A 31 18.55 -14.11 -14.51
N ASP A 32 19.22 -13.40 -15.41
CA ASP A 32 20.13 -13.97 -16.41
C ASP A 32 21.62 -13.85 -16.00
N GLY A 33 21.89 -13.35 -14.80
CA GLY A 33 23.25 -13.13 -14.28
C GLY A 33 23.91 -11.84 -14.78
N SER A 34 23.22 -11.05 -15.61
CA SER A 34 23.67 -9.71 -15.98
C SER A 34 23.57 -8.77 -14.78
N TRP A 35 24.45 -7.76 -14.71
CA TRP A 35 24.45 -6.82 -13.58
C TRP A 35 23.14 -6.03 -13.46
N TRP A 36 22.44 -5.78 -14.58
CA TRP A 36 21.15 -5.12 -14.60
C TRP A 36 20.01 -6.00 -14.08
N SER A 37 20.14 -7.32 -14.12
CA SER A 37 19.07 -8.24 -13.69
C SER A 37 18.85 -8.23 -12.16
N TYR A 38 19.90 -7.95 -11.38
CA TYR A 38 19.79 -7.91 -9.91
C TYR A 38 18.91 -6.76 -9.39
N PRO A 39 19.07 -5.50 -9.83
CA PRO A 39 18.13 -4.44 -9.49
C PRO A 39 16.69 -4.73 -9.93
N LEU A 40 16.49 -5.32 -11.11
CA LEU A 40 15.14 -5.68 -11.57
C LEU A 40 14.48 -6.72 -10.67
N SER A 41 15.21 -7.77 -10.29
CA SER A 41 14.71 -8.79 -9.37
C SER A 41 14.34 -8.19 -8.02
N TYR A 42 15.21 -7.34 -7.46
CA TYR A 42 14.93 -6.67 -6.20
C TYR A 42 13.69 -5.76 -6.27
N LEU A 43 13.51 -5.04 -7.37
CA LEU A 43 12.29 -4.27 -7.61
C LEU A 43 11.07 -5.17 -7.79
N GLY A 44 11.21 -6.32 -8.44
CA GLY A 44 10.17 -7.34 -8.51
C GLY A 44 9.66 -7.70 -7.13
N ASP A 45 10.56 -8.14 -6.25
CA ASP A 45 10.21 -8.48 -4.87
C ASP A 45 9.52 -7.32 -4.13
N LEU A 46 9.99 -6.09 -4.32
CA LEU A 46 9.39 -4.90 -3.70
C LEU A 46 7.95 -4.65 -4.20
N PHE A 47 7.71 -4.76 -5.50
CA PHE A 47 6.39 -4.50 -6.12
C PHE A 47 5.43 -5.69 -5.97
N THR A 48 5.91 -6.90 -5.68
CA THR A 48 5.07 -8.03 -5.26
C THR A 48 4.56 -7.86 -3.83
N ARG A 49 5.34 -7.23 -2.93
CA ARG A 49 4.98 -7.08 -1.51
C ARG A 49 3.93 -5.98 -1.28
N LEU A 50 3.11 -6.20 -0.25
CA LEU A 50 2.00 -5.31 0.12
C LEU A 50 2.44 -3.90 0.55
N GLY A 51 3.67 -3.75 1.08
CA GLY A 51 4.13 -2.51 1.70
C GLY A 51 4.07 -1.31 0.78
N ILE A 52 4.59 -1.43 -0.45
CA ILE A 52 4.65 -0.32 -1.40
C ILE A 52 3.26 0.14 -1.83
N TRP A 53 2.33 -0.79 -2.03
CA TRP A 53 0.96 -0.50 -2.41
C TRP A 53 0.19 0.22 -1.30
N VAL A 54 0.41 -0.16 -0.05
CA VAL A 54 -0.16 0.52 1.12
C VAL A 54 0.42 1.93 1.24
N LEU A 55 1.73 2.11 1.09
CA LEU A 55 2.35 3.44 1.12
C LEU A 55 1.75 4.36 0.05
N LEU A 56 1.67 3.91 -1.20
CA LEU A 56 1.09 4.68 -2.30
C LEU A 56 -0.37 5.04 -2.04
N ALA A 57 -1.18 4.08 -1.59
CA ALA A 57 -2.56 4.31 -1.22
C ALA A 57 -2.69 5.34 -0.09
N VAL A 58 -1.82 5.27 0.93
CA VAL A 58 -1.81 6.25 2.03
C VAL A 58 -1.44 7.64 1.53
N ILE A 59 -0.44 7.78 0.65
CA ILE A 59 -0.06 9.07 0.07
C ILE A 59 -1.25 9.66 -0.71
N ILE A 60 -1.87 8.88 -1.60
CA ILE A 60 -3.03 9.32 -2.40
C ILE A 60 -4.17 9.75 -1.48
N ALA A 61 -4.48 8.94 -0.46
CA ALA A 61 -5.57 9.21 0.46
C ALA A 61 -5.29 10.41 1.36
N ALA A 62 -4.10 10.51 1.95
CA ALA A 62 -3.72 11.56 2.89
C ALA A 62 -3.61 12.95 2.25
N TYR A 63 -3.33 13.04 0.95
CA TYR A 63 -3.23 14.32 0.23
C TYR A 63 -4.42 14.60 -0.70
N SER A 64 -5.48 13.80 -0.61
CA SER A 64 -6.71 14.05 -1.37
C SER A 64 -7.51 15.26 -0.84
N LYS A 65 -8.22 15.94 -1.74
CA LYS A 65 -8.94 17.20 -1.47
C LYS A 65 -10.08 17.06 -0.46
N SER A 66 -10.70 15.88 -0.39
CA SER A 66 -11.77 15.57 0.56
C SER A 66 -11.81 14.07 0.84
N ILE A 67 -12.58 13.68 1.87
CA ILE A 67 -12.82 12.28 2.21
C ILE A 67 -13.41 11.47 1.04
N ILE A 68 -14.31 12.07 0.24
CA ILE A 68 -14.89 11.41 -0.93
C ILE A 68 -13.83 11.28 -2.03
N PHE A 69 -12.99 12.30 -2.22
CA PHE A 69 -11.89 12.21 -3.18
C PHE A 69 -10.84 11.18 -2.76
N SER A 70 -10.53 11.02 -1.48
CA SER A 70 -9.58 9.98 -1.04
C SER A 70 -10.09 8.59 -1.38
N ALA A 71 -11.38 8.32 -1.15
CA ALA A 71 -12.04 7.09 -1.55
C ALA A 71 -11.93 6.84 -3.06
N ILE A 72 -12.37 7.79 -3.89
CA ILE A 72 -12.43 7.61 -5.34
C ILE A 72 -11.02 7.49 -5.93
N ASN A 73 -10.06 8.34 -5.53
CA ASN A 73 -8.70 8.30 -6.09
C ASN A 73 -7.99 6.99 -5.78
N THR A 74 -8.11 6.52 -4.54
CA THR A 74 -7.46 5.27 -4.11
C THR A 74 -8.09 4.07 -4.81
N PHE A 75 -9.41 4.07 -4.98
CA PHE A 75 -10.10 3.04 -5.75
C PHE A 75 -9.67 3.03 -7.21
N LEU A 76 -9.64 4.19 -7.88
CA LEU A 76 -9.20 4.31 -9.27
C LEU A 76 -7.75 3.88 -9.46
N PHE A 77 -6.88 4.18 -8.49
CA PHE A 77 -5.50 3.72 -8.47
C PHE A 77 -5.42 2.18 -8.48
N PHE A 78 -6.08 1.51 -7.53
CA PHE A 78 -6.07 0.04 -7.49
C PHE A 78 -6.79 -0.59 -8.69
N LEU A 79 -7.86 0.04 -9.19
CA LEU A 79 -8.55 -0.42 -10.39
C LEU A 79 -7.62 -0.39 -11.61
N GLY A 80 -6.92 0.71 -11.85
CA GLY A 80 -5.96 0.84 -12.94
C GLY A 80 -4.83 -0.21 -12.83
N MET A 81 -4.30 -0.38 -11.61
CA MET A 81 -3.28 -1.38 -11.31
C MET A 81 -3.76 -2.80 -11.63
N LEU A 82 -4.90 -3.23 -11.09
CA LEU A 82 -5.40 -4.60 -11.30
C LEU A 82 -5.76 -4.86 -12.76
N VAL A 83 -6.44 -3.92 -13.42
CA VAL A 83 -6.82 -4.06 -14.83
C VAL A 83 -5.57 -4.26 -15.69
N SER A 84 -4.55 -3.42 -15.53
CA SER A 84 -3.32 -3.55 -16.32
C SER A 84 -2.53 -4.81 -15.98
N TYR A 85 -2.36 -5.13 -14.71
CA TYR A 85 -1.58 -6.29 -14.26
C TYR A 85 -2.15 -7.61 -14.81
N TYR A 86 -3.47 -7.79 -14.74
CA TYR A 86 -4.11 -9.03 -15.21
C TYR A 86 -4.39 -9.04 -16.72
N THR A 87 -4.64 -7.89 -17.36
CA THR A 87 -4.71 -7.86 -18.83
C THR A 87 -3.36 -8.15 -19.46
N TYR A 88 -2.25 -7.63 -18.90
CA TYR A 88 -0.89 -8.00 -19.33
C TYR A 88 -0.68 -9.51 -19.26
N SER A 89 -1.10 -10.13 -18.15
CA SER A 89 -1.02 -11.59 -17.97
C SER A 89 -1.83 -12.36 -19.03
N ALA A 90 -3.07 -11.94 -19.28
CA ALA A 90 -3.96 -12.59 -20.24
C ALA A 90 -3.47 -12.44 -21.69
N PHE A 91 -3.02 -11.25 -22.08
CA PHE A 91 -2.61 -10.97 -23.46
C PHE A 91 -1.27 -11.62 -23.81
N LEU A 92 -0.28 -11.61 -22.91
CA LEU A 92 1.07 -12.08 -23.22
C LEU A 92 1.31 -13.55 -22.88
N PHE A 93 0.64 -14.08 -21.86
CA PHE A 93 0.84 -15.46 -21.41
C PHE A 93 -0.40 -16.35 -21.60
N GLY A 94 -1.50 -15.81 -22.12
CA GLY A 94 -2.75 -16.56 -22.33
C GLY A 94 -3.40 -17.05 -21.02
N PHE A 95 -3.01 -16.48 -19.88
CA PHE A 95 -3.41 -16.97 -18.55
C PHE A 95 -4.03 -15.86 -17.71
N PHE A 96 -5.19 -16.14 -17.11
CA PHE A 96 -5.91 -15.22 -16.21
C PHE A 96 -6.25 -15.93 -14.90
N PRO A 97 -5.51 -15.68 -13.80
CA PRO A 97 -5.76 -16.34 -12.52
C PRO A 97 -7.00 -15.75 -11.82
N LEU A 98 -8.17 -16.33 -12.07
CA LEU A 98 -9.46 -15.86 -11.54
C LEU A 98 -9.47 -15.72 -10.01
N ASN A 99 -8.92 -16.70 -9.28
CA ASN A 99 -8.93 -16.68 -7.81
C ASN A 99 -8.16 -15.48 -7.25
N TYR A 100 -6.97 -15.19 -7.79
CA TYR A 100 -6.17 -14.03 -7.39
C TYR A 100 -6.86 -12.73 -7.82
N PHE A 101 -7.44 -12.67 -9.02
CA PHE A 101 -8.20 -11.50 -9.47
C PHE A 101 -9.36 -11.17 -8.51
N PHE A 102 -10.14 -12.17 -8.08
CA PHE A 102 -11.23 -11.94 -7.13
C PHE A 102 -10.74 -11.52 -5.74
N LEU A 103 -9.67 -12.15 -5.23
CA LEU A 103 -9.08 -11.78 -3.95
C LEU A 103 -8.60 -10.33 -3.96
N TRP A 104 -7.77 -9.96 -4.92
CA TRP A 104 -7.24 -8.60 -5.02
C TRP A 104 -8.32 -7.58 -5.42
N GLY A 105 -9.28 -7.98 -6.25
CA GLY A 105 -10.46 -7.18 -6.58
C GLY A 105 -11.30 -6.86 -5.34
N SER A 106 -11.45 -7.80 -4.40
CA SER A 106 -12.16 -7.55 -3.14
C SER A 106 -11.42 -6.53 -2.26
N ILE A 107 -10.08 -6.60 -2.20
CA ILE A 107 -9.24 -5.63 -1.48
C ILE A 107 -9.35 -4.25 -2.12
N ALA A 108 -9.31 -4.17 -3.46
CA ALA A 108 -9.52 -2.92 -4.18
C ALA A 108 -10.91 -2.34 -3.91
N LEU A 109 -11.97 -3.15 -3.85
CA LEU A 109 -13.31 -2.71 -3.49
C LEU A 109 -13.43 -2.21 -2.04
N ALA A 110 -12.63 -2.74 -1.11
CA ALA A 110 -12.54 -2.27 0.28
C ALA A 110 -11.67 -1.01 0.44
N SER A 111 -10.74 -0.75 -0.50
CA SER A 111 -9.81 0.37 -0.45
C SER A 111 -10.44 1.78 -0.31
N PRO A 112 -11.63 2.12 -0.88
CA PRO A 112 -12.21 3.44 -0.68
C PRO A 112 -12.54 3.70 0.79
N PHE A 113 -13.02 2.69 1.52
CA PHE A 113 -13.31 2.82 2.96
C PHE A 113 -12.04 3.07 3.77
N LEU A 114 -10.99 2.29 3.52
CA LEU A 114 -9.69 2.47 4.16
C LEU A 114 -9.08 3.85 3.85
N ALA A 115 -9.21 4.32 2.62
CA ALA A 115 -8.75 5.64 2.20
C ALA A 115 -9.49 6.79 2.92
N MET A 116 -10.77 6.62 3.25
CA MET A 116 -11.50 7.59 4.07
C MET A 116 -10.96 7.64 5.50
N LEU A 117 -10.59 6.49 6.08
CA LEU A 117 -9.96 6.43 7.40
C LEU A 117 -8.60 7.13 7.40
N VAL A 118 -7.77 6.89 6.37
CA VAL A 118 -6.46 7.55 6.21
C VAL A 118 -6.60 9.07 6.06
N TRP A 119 -7.52 9.52 5.20
CA TRP A 119 -7.78 10.95 5.04
C TRP A 119 -8.23 11.59 6.36
N SER A 120 -9.08 10.88 7.11
CA SER A 120 -9.55 11.32 8.42
C SER A 120 -8.42 11.38 9.45
N ALA A 121 -7.52 10.39 9.43
CA ALA A 121 -6.34 10.34 10.30
C ALA A 121 -5.43 11.56 10.11
N LYS A 122 -5.21 11.96 8.85
CA LYS A 122 -4.39 13.12 8.50
C LYS A 122 -5.06 14.44 8.89
N HIS A 123 -6.33 14.63 8.54
CA HIS A 123 -6.97 15.96 8.62
C HIS A 123 -7.73 16.23 9.92
N HIS A 124 -8.25 15.23 10.62
CA HIS A 124 -8.95 15.43 11.89
C HIS A 124 -8.00 15.32 13.09
N HIS A 125 -8.14 16.20 14.08
CA HIS A 125 -7.26 16.20 15.27
C HIS A 125 -7.59 15.07 16.26
N ARG A 126 -8.88 14.87 16.55
CA ARG A 126 -9.34 13.91 17.58
C ARG A 126 -9.05 12.45 17.24
N LEU A 127 -9.23 12.07 15.98
CA LEU A 127 -9.09 10.68 15.51
C LEU A 127 -7.69 10.37 14.97
N SER A 128 -6.80 11.37 14.93
CA SER A 128 -5.48 11.25 14.30
C SER A 128 -4.64 10.15 14.93
N ILE A 129 -4.70 9.99 16.25
CA ILE A 129 -3.89 9.00 16.97
C ILE A 129 -4.34 7.57 16.58
N LEU A 130 -5.63 7.27 16.78
CA LEU A 130 -6.18 5.95 16.57
C LEU A 130 -6.12 5.53 15.09
N LEU A 131 -6.53 6.41 14.18
CA LEU A 131 -6.63 6.05 12.76
C LEU A 131 -5.27 5.98 12.08
N SER A 132 -4.26 6.76 12.51
CA SER A 132 -2.91 6.68 11.93
C SER A 132 -2.18 5.40 12.35
N ALA A 133 -2.51 4.86 13.53
CA ALA A 133 -1.92 3.62 14.03
C ALA A 133 -2.30 2.40 13.17
N LEU A 134 -3.42 2.45 12.43
CA LEU A 134 -3.86 1.35 11.56
C LEU A 134 -2.89 1.09 10.39
N PRO A 135 -2.65 2.04 9.46
CA PRO A 135 -1.70 1.82 8.37
C PRO A 135 -0.26 1.68 8.88
N LEU A 136 0.12 2.40 9.95
CA LEU A 136 1.45 2.26 10.55
C LEU A 136 1.67 0.87 11.15
N GLY A 137 0.70 0.33 11.87
CA GLY A 137 0.80 -1.01 12.47
C GLY A 137 0.80 -2.12 11.42
N LEU A 138 0.05 -1.94 10.32
CA LEU A 138 0.10 -2.87 9.19
C LEU A 138 1.49 -2.91 8.55
N ILE A 139 2.08 -1.75 8.22
CA ILE A 139 3.45 -1.71 7.66
C ILE A 139 4.47 -2.23 8.68
N LEU A 140 4.30 -1.89 9.97
CA LEU A 140 5.22 -2.34 11.01
C LEU A 140 5.24 -3.88 11.11
N ASN A 141 4.07 -4.53 11.04
CA ASN A 141 3.94 -6.00 10.98
C ASN A 141 4.58 -6.61 9.73
N LEU A 142 4.54 -5.91 8.59
CA LEU A 142 5.24 -6.34 7.37
C LEU A 142 6.77 -6.16 7.50
N SER A 143 7.22 -5.14 8.23
CA SER A 143 8.65 -4.82 8.38
C SER A 143 9.38 -5.63 9.45
N LEU A 144 8.70 -6.01 10.54
CA LEU A 144 9.30 -6.63 11.71
C LEU A 144 8.64 -7.98 12.03
N GLY A 145 9.46 -8.96 12.40
CA GLY A 145 9.00 -10.15 13.10
C GLY A 145 8.93 -9.87 14.58
N LEU A 146 7.71 -9.69 15.10
CA LEU A 146 7.45 -9.44 16.52
C LEU A 146 7.10 -10.76 17.22
N GLY A 147 7.96 -11.19 18.15
CA GLY A 147 7.68 -12.26 19.10
C GLY A 147 7.61 -11.71 20.52
N LEU A 148 7.11 -12.50 21.46
CA LEU A 148 7.06 -12.11 22.88
C LEU A 148 8.45 -11.74 23.44
N PHE A 149 9.51 -12.38 22.92
CA PHE A 149 10.89 -12.23 23.41
C PHE A 149 11.91 -11.91 22.31
N TYR A 150 11.46 -11.64 21.09
CA TYR A 150 12.36 -11.33 19.99
C TYR A 150 11.75 -10.29 19.06
N VAL A 151 12.61 -9.46 18.48
CA VAL A 151 12.27 -8.55 17.39
C VAL A 151 13.37 -8.69 16.35
N TYR A 152 13.01 -8.97 15.11
CA TYR A 152 13.95 -8.96 13.98
C TYR A 152 13.35 -8.23 12.79
N LEU A 153 14.23 -7.69 11.94
CA LEU A 153 13.85 -6.97 10.74
C LEU A 153 13.64 -7.99 9.60
N LYS A 154 12.40 -8.06 9.07
CA LYS A 154 12.04 -8.92 7.94
C LYS A 154 12.50 -8.30 6.62
N TYR A 155 12.05 -7.05 6.40
CA TYR A 155 12.31 -6.31 5.18
C TYR A 155 12.62 -4.86 5.50
N ILE A 156 13.76 -4.38 5.01
CA ILE A 156 14.27 -3.03 5.32
C ILE A 156 13.46 -1.97 4.58
N GLU A 157 12.93 -2.33 3.41
CA GLU A 157 12.15 -1.45 2.56
C GLU A 157 10.84 -1.07 3.27
N GLU A 158 10.13 -2.05 3.81
CA GLU A 158 8.93 -1.88 4.62
C GLU A 158 9.22 -1.03 5.87
N PHE A 159 10.37 -1.21 6.51
CA PHE A 159 10.76 -0.38 7.65
C PHE A 159 11.01 1.08 7.23
N ILE A 160 11.61 1.32 6.07
CA ILE A 160 11.74 2.67 5.50
C ILE A 160 10.36 3.26 5.21
N MET A 161 9.43 2.47 4.65
CA MET A 161 8.05 2.92 4.41
C MET A 161 7.33 3.26 5.70
N PHE A 162 7.57 2.52 6.79
CA PHE A 162 7.05 2.86 8.12
C PHE A 162 7.54 4.24 8.57
N LEU A 163 8.83 4.55 8.39
CA LEU A 163 9.38 5.87 8.71
C LEU A 163 8.76 6.97 7.85
N ILE A 164 8.53 6.72 6.56
CA ILE A 164 7.83 7.66 5.67
C ILE A 164 6.40 7.90 6.16
N LEU A 165 5.67 6.85 6.57
CA LEU A 165 4.33 7.00 7.15
C LEU A 165 4.35 7.80 8.45
N CYS A 166 5.38 7.63 9.30
CA CYS A 166 5.55 8.45 10.50
C CYS A 166 5.67 9.93 10.16
N VAL A 167 6.43 10.27 9.11
CA VAL A 167 6.53 11.66 8.60
C VAL A 167 5.18 12.14 8.06
N ILE A 168 4.46 11.31 7.30
CA ILE A 168 3.14 11.66 6.75
C ILE A 168 2.14 11.95 7.88
N PHE A 169 2.13 11.19 8.97
CA PHE A 169 1.18 11.38 10.07
C PHE A 169 1.70 12.27 11.21
N TYR A 170 2.91 12.83 11.06
CA TYR A 170 3.50 13.70 12.06
C TYR A 170 2.67 14.98 12.24
N LYS A 171 2.29 15.27 13.49
CA LYS A 171 1.73 16.56 13.91
C LYS A 171 2.55 17.18 15.03
N ASN A 172 2.81 16.39 16.08
CA ASN A 172 3.55 16.81 17.28
C ASN A 172 4.40 15.62 17.79
N PRO A 173 5.53 15.86 18.48
CA PRO A 173 6.40 14.78 18.97
C PRO A 173 5.68 13.83 19.94
N LYS A 174 4.84 14.38 20.83
CA LYS A 174 4.02 13.56 21.75
C LYS A 174 3.01 12.69 21.00
N GLN A 175 2.36 13.23 19.97
CA GLN A 175 1.35 12.49 19.21
C GLN A 175 1.99 11.37 18.41
N ILE A 176 3.10 11.61 17.70
CA ILE A 176 3.75 10.56 16.92
C ILE A 176 4.32 9.45 17.81
N ALA A 177 4.86 9.78 18.99
CA ALA A 177 5.33 8.77 19.95
C ALA A 177 4.19 7.83 20.39
N ILE A 178 3.01 8.38 20.70
CA ILE A 178 1.83 7.58 21.06
C ILE A 178 1.37 6.74 19.86
N VAL A 179 1.38 7.30 18.65
CA VAL A 179 1.00 6.56 17.43
C VAL A 179 1.94 5.39 17.17
N ILE A 180 3.26 5.56 17.37
CA ILE A 180 4.24 4.49 17.23
C ILE A 180 3.95 3.36 18.23
N ILE A 181 3.72 3.69 19.50
CA ILE A 181 3.38 2.69 20.53
C ILE A 181 2.10 1.94 20.15
N LEU A 182 1.05 2.65 19.74
CA LEU A 182 -0.19 2.03 19.29
C LEU A 182 0.00 1.19 18.03
N SER A 183 0.88 1.60 17.12
CA SER A 183 1.19 0.84 15.90
C SER A 183 1.84 -0.51 16.22
N VAL A 184 2.62 -0.62 17.31
CA VAL A 184 3.15 -1.90 17.81
C VAL A 184 2.00 -2.80 18.27
N VAL A 185 1.05 -2.27 19.04
CA VAL A 185 -0.14 -3.03 19.47
C VAL A 185 -0.95 -3.51 18.27
N VAL A 186 -1.19 -2.63 17.30
CA VAL A 186 -1.90 -2.96 16.06
C VAL A 186 -1.14 -4.00 15.24
N ALA A 187 0.20 -3.92 15.16
CA ALA A 187 1.03 -4.89 14.45
C ALA A 187 0.89 -6.30 15.06
N VAL A 188 0.95 -6.41 16.38
CA VAL A 188 0.74 -7.69 17.09
C VAL A 188 -0.67 -8.23 16.84
N LEU A 189 -1.70 -7.38 16.86
CA LEU A 189 -3.06 -7.81 16.53
C LEU A 189 -3.19 -8.33 15.11
N PHE A 190 -2.55 -7.68 14.13
CA PHE A 190 -2.51 -8.18 12.75
C PHE A 190 -1.84 -9.54 12.65
N GLN A 191 -0.75 -9.77 13.38
CA GLN A 191 -0.06 -11.06 13.41
C GLN A 191 -0.92 -12.19 14.00
N LEU A 192 -1.78 -11.88 14.99
CA LEU A 192 -2.68 -12.85 15.61
C LEU A 192 -3.89 -13.20 14.73
N VAL A 193 -4.42 -12.21 13.98
CA VAL A 193 -5.62 -12.39 13.16
C VAL A 193 -5.29 -12.91 11.78
N SER A 194 -4.12 -12.57 11.23
CA SER A 194 -3.74 -12.98 9.88
C SER A 194 -3.53 -14.49 9.83
N PRO A 195 -4.31 -15.23 9.01
CA PRO A 195 -4.02 -16.64 8.73
C PRO A 195 -2.78 -16.79 7.84
N PHE A 196 -2.27 -15.68 7.28
CA PHE A 196 -1.10 -15.63 6.43
C PHE A 196 0.07 -15.03 7.22
N HIS A 197 1.08 -15.84 7.49
CA HIS A 197 2.38 -15.35 7.94
C HIS A 197 3.16 -14.88 6.70
N PHE A 198 3.21 -13.56 6.51
CA PHE A 198 4.06 -12.92 5.49
C PHE A 198 5.48 -12.68 6.02
#